data_AF-A0A7J4ETM4-F1
#
_entry.id   AF-A0A7J4ETM4-F1
#
_cell.length_a   1.000
_cell.length_b   1.000
_cell.length_c   1.000
_cell.angle_alpha   90.00
_cell.angle_beta   90.00
_cell.angle_gamma   90.00
#
_symmetry.space_group_name_H-M   'P 1'
#
loop_
_entity.id
_entity.type
_entity.pdbx_description
1 polymer ?
#
loop_
_entity_poly.entity_id
_entity_poly.type
_entity_poly.pdbx_seq_one_letter_code
_entity_poly.pdbx_strand_id
1 'polypeptide(L)'
;MKKSFLLAKILRRQNYLKIRDPENLSLPVDNVLMSIALRSGLLVILDDSIRHKLIKRDALSDSEVSELRNATKKVFEIVCREFSLYPDILDDILWSYGREVKNLQVDVSEIRNLKTSLDERIKNKKALREFLLFVTGMDIKEKSRFYRPLFPETWYF
;
A
#
# COMPACT_ATOMS: atom_id res chain seq x y z
N MET A 1 -13.93 7.28 6.44
CA MET A 1 -13.09 7.04 7.64
C MET A 1 -11.66 7.61 7.57
N LYS A 2 -11.03 7.78 6.40
CA LYS A 2 -9.62 8.25 6.29
C LYS A 2 -9.26 9.54 7.07
N LYS A 3 -10.20 10.49 7.17
CA LYS A 3 -9.98 11.78 7.86
C LYS A 3 -9.74 11.63 9.37
N SER A 4 -10.40 10.70 10.06
CA SER A 4 -10.19 10.50 11.50
C SER A 4 -8.82 9.92 11.80
N PHE A 5 -8.33 9.00 10.97
CA PHE A 5 -6.96 8.47 11.05
C PHE A 5 -5.91 9.56 10.83
N LEU A 6 -6.12 10.43 9.84
CA LEU A 6 -5.23 11.57 9.61
C LEU A 6 -5.17 12.51 10.82
N LEU A 7 -6.33 12.83 11.41
CA LEU A 7 -6.39 13.66 12.62
C LEU A 7 -5.65 13.00 13.79
N ALA A 8 -5.94 11.73 14.08
CA ALA A 8 -5.30 10.98 15.16
C ALA A 8 -3.77 10.96 15.00
N LYS A 9 -3.29 10.73 13.78
CA LYS A 9 -1.88 10.79 13.40
C LYS A 9 -1.24 12.15 13.66
N ILE A 10 -1.90 13.25 13.24
CA ILE A 10 -1.38 14.62 13.47
C ILE A 10 -1.27 14.89 14.97
N LEU A 11 -2.33 14.62 15.74
CA LEU A 11 -2.35 14.85 17.19
C LEU A 11 -1.28 14.02 17.90
N ARG A 12 -1.07 12.78 17.48
CA ARG A 12 -0.05 11.90 18.07
C ARG A 12 1.37 12.41 17.82
N ARG A 13 1.67 12.85 16.60
CA ARG A 13 3.00 13.39 16.23
C ARG A 13 3.34 14.69 16.95
N GLN A 14 2.33 15.47 17.27
CA GLN A 14 2.46 16.71 18.05
C GLN A 14 2.42 16.45 19.57
N ASN A 15 2.42 15.18 20.00
CA ASN A 15 2.30 14.77 21.41
C ASN A 15 1.01 15.23 22.12
N TYR A 16 -0.02 15.65 21.37
CA TYR A 16 -1.35 16.00 21.92
C TYR A 16 -2.24 14.77 22.18
N LEU A 17 -1.96 13.64 21.53
CA LEU A 17 -2.69 12.39 21.71
C LEU A 17 -1.70 11.25 22.02
N LYS A 18 -1.86 10.63 23.19
CA LYS A 18 -1.22 9.35 23.51
C LYS A 18 -2.24 8.24 23.33
N ILE A 19 -2.06 7.42 22.30
CA ILE A 19 -2.92 6.26 22.04
C ILE A 19 -2.62 5.23 23.13
N ARG A 20 -3.64 4.85 23.89
CA ARG A 20 -3.51 3.87 25.00
C ARG A 20 -3.52 2.43 24.49
N ASP A 21 -4.15 2.22 23.34
CA ASP A 21 -4.40 0.96 22.65
C ASP A 21 -3.83 1.00 21.22
N PRO A 22 -2.50 1.12 21.06
CA PRO A 22 -1.86 1.22 19.73
C PRO A 22 -2.17 0.02 18.83
N GLU A 23 -2.51 -1.14 19.40
CA GLU A 23 -2.94 -2.35 18.71
C GLU A 23 -4.29 -2.21 18.00
N ASN A 24 -5.16 -1.30 18.45
CA ASN A 24 -6.45 -1.00 17.80
C ASN A 24 -6.31 0.05 16.69
N LEU A 25 -5.15 0.71 16.61
CA LEU A 25 -4.86 1.59 15.49
C LEU A 25 -4.63 0.74 14.24
N SER A 26 -5.28 1.10 13.15
CA SER A 26 -5.11 0.40 11.87
C SER A 26 -4.85 1.40 10.74
N LEU A 27 -4.60 0.89 9.54
CA LEU A 27 -4.30 1.69 8.36
C LEU A 27 -5.61 2.05 7.63
N PRO A 28 -5.75 3.29 7.13
CA PRO A 28 -6.86 3.65 6.25
C PRO A 28 -6.63 3.06 4.86
N VAL A 29 -7.08 1.81 4.65
CA VAL A 29 -6.88 1.09 3.39
C VAL A 29 -7.68 1.71 2.25
N ASP A 30 -6.96 2.20 1.26
CA ASP A 30 -7.48 2.72 -0.01
C ASP A 30 -6.97 1.90 -1.21
N ASN A 31 -7.30 2.36 -2.41
CA ASN A 31 -6.87 1.72 -3.66
C ASN A 31 -5.34 1.69 -3.86
N VAL A 32 -4.59 2.61 -3.25
CA VAL A 32 -3.12 2.60 -3.30
C VAL A 32 -2.62 1.43 -2.48
N LEU A 33 -3.05 1.31 -1.23
CA LEU A 33 -2.65 0.21 -0.34
C LEU A 33 -3.10 -1.16 -0.86
N MET A 34 -4.33 -1.28 -1.37
CA MET A 34 -4.81 -2.52 -2.01
C MET A 34 -3.95 -2.90 -3.22
N SER A 35 -3.61 -1.91 -4.05
CA SER A 35 -2.75 -2.13 -5.22
C SER A 35 -1.34 -2.56 -4.82
N ILE A 36 -0.77 -1.98 -3.76
CA ILE A 36 0.55 -2.40 -3.25
C ILE A 36 0.48 -3.83 -2.74
N ALA A 37 -0.50 -4.16 -1.89
CA ALA A 37 -0.60 -5.50 -1.30
C ALA A 37 -0.72 -6.59 -2.36
N LEU A 38 -1.51 -6.35 -3.41
CA LEU A 38 -1.64 -7.28 -4.53
C LEU A 38 -0.37 -7.36 -5.39
N ARG A 39 0.24 -6.22 -5.74
CA ARG A 39 1.45 -6.18 -6.59
C ARG A 39 2.67 -6.75 -5.91
N SER A 40 2.81 -6.56 -4.61
CA SER A 40 3.97 -7.03 -3.85
C SER A 40 3.88 -8.52 -3.48
N GLY A 41 2.72 -9.14 -3.71
CA GLY A 41 2.47 -10.52 -3.29
C GLY A 41 2.21 -10.67 -1.79
N LEU A 42 2.08 -9.56 -1.03
CA LEU A 42 1.64 -9.59 0.36
C LEU A 42 0.20 -10.12 0.49
N LEU A 43 -0.63 -9.89 -0.52
CA LEU A 43 -1.99 -10.41 -0.61
C LEU A 43 -2.14 -11.25 -1.89
N VAL A 44 -2.54 -12.51 -1.72
CA VAL A 44 -2.77 -13.46 -2.81
C VAL A 44 -4.25 -13.81 -2.88
N ILE A 45 -4.84 -13.65 -4.05
CA ILE A 45 -6.24 -14.04 -4.32
C ILE A 45 -6.26 -15.49 -4.79
N LEU A 46 -6.95 -16.33 -4.01
CA LEU A 46 -7.15 -17.75 -4.29
C LEU A 46 -8.40 -18.01 -5.15
N ASP A 47 -9.36 -17.10 -5.12
CA ASP A 47 -10.57 -17.19 -5.94
C ASP A 47 -10.24 -16.84 -7.41
N ASP A 48 -10.39 -17.83 -8.29
CA ASP A 48 -10.09 -17.67 -9.72
C ASP A 48 -11.00 -16.68 -10.43
N SER A 49 -12.23 -16.48 -9.96
CA SER A 49 -13.17 -15.53 -10.55
C SER A 49 -12.76 -14.09 -10.27
N ILE A 50 -12.41 -13.77 -9.01
CA ILE A 50 -11.89 -12.46 -8.61
C ILE A 50 -10.55 -12.21 -9.31
N ARG A 51 -9.68 -13.22 -9.36
CA ARG A 51 -8.40 -13.14 -10.07
C ARG A 51 -8.61 -12.80 -11.55
N HIS A 52 -9.55 -13.47 -12.23
CA HIS A 52 -9.86 -13.17 -13.63
C HIS A 52 -10.35 -11.73 -13.82
N LYS A 53 -11.24 -11.24 -12.95
CA LYS A 53 -11.70 -9.84 -13.00
C LYS A 53 -10.54 -8.86 -12.86
N LEU A 54 -9.64 -9.11 -11.91
CA LEU A 54 -8.46 -8.25 -11.69
C LEU A 54 -7.50 -8.24 -12.90
N ILE A 55 -7.29 -9.38 -13.56
CA ILE A 55 -6.45 -9.48 -14.77
C ILE A 55 -7.11 -8.75 -15.94
N LYS A 56 -8.41 -8.98 -16.16
CA LYS A 56 -9.18 -8.39 -17.25
C LYS A 56 -9.53 -6.92 -17.02
N ARG A 57 -9.29 -6.41 -15.81
CA ARG A 57 -9.63 -5.04 -15.37
C ARG A 57 -11.14 -4.81 -15.33
N ASP A 58 -11.89 -5.86 -15.01
CA ASP A 58 -13.32 -5.81 -14.81
C ASP A 58 -13.64 -5.20 -13.42
N ALA A 59 -14.80 -4.56 -13.31
CA ALA A 59 -15.27 -4.02 -12.04
C ALA A 59 -15.54 -5.15 -11.03
N LEU A 60 -15.03 -4.99 -9.81
CA LEU A 60 -15.45 -5.78 -8.65
C LEU A 60 -16.76 -5.22 -8.08
N SER A 61 -17.58 -6.09 -7.50
CA SER A 61 -18.74 -5.71 -6.70
C SER A 61 -18.32 -5.08 -5.37
N ASP A 62 -19.23 -4.34 -4.73
CA ASP A 62 -18.96 -3.70 -3.44
C ASP A 62 -18.54 -4.70 -2.34
N SER A 63 -19.09 -5.93 -2.37
CA SER A 63 -18.70 -7.00 -1.44
C SER A 63 -17.25 -7.44 -1.68
N GLU A 64 -16.89 -7.71 -2.93
CA GLU A 64 -15.51 -8.10 -3.31
C GLU A 64 -14.50 -7.00 -2.94
N VAL A 65 -14.86 -5.72 -3.11
CA VAL A 65 -14.04 -4.59 -2.69
C VAL A 65 -13.90 -4.52 -1.17
N SER A 66 -15.00 -4.71 -0.44
CA SER A 66 -14.99 -4.72 1.03
C SER A 66 -14.11 -5.84 1.58
N GLU A 67 -14.21 -7.04 1.01
CA GLU A 67 -13.38 -8.18 1.34
C GLU A 67 -11.90 -7.92 1.03
N LEU A 68 -11.60 -7.37 -0.16
CA LEU A 68 -10.23 -7.02 -0.54
C LEU A 68 -9.64 -5.97 0.39
N ARG A 69 -10.43 -4.96 0.77
CA ARG A 69 -10.02 -3.91 1.72
C ARG A 69 -9.74 -4.50 3.10
N ASN A 70 -10.60 -5.38 3.59
CA ASN A 70 -10.42 -6.06 4.88
C ASN A 70 -9.22 -7.01 4.88
N ALA A 71 -9.01 -7.76 3.81
CA ALA A 71 -7.84 -8.64 3.67
C ALA A 71 -6.54 -7.81 3.63
N THR A 72 -6.53 -6.72 2.86
CA THR A 72 -5.40 -5.78 2.80
C THR A 72 -5.10 -5.19 4.18
N LYS A 73 -6.13 -4.79 4.93
CA LYS A 73 -6.00 -4.27 6.30
C LYS A 73 -5.27 -5.27 7.20
N LYS A 74 -5.75 -6.52 7.23
CA LYS A 74 -5.16 -7.61 8.05
C LYS A 74 -3.70 -7.87 7.69
N VAL A 75 -3.37 -7.86 6.41
CA VAL A 75 -1.99 -8.08 5.92
C VAL A 75 -1.05 -6.99 6.45
N PHE A 76 -1.44 -5.71 6.38
CA PHE A 76 -0.59 -4.65 6.91
C PHE A 76 -0.56 -4.58 8.44
N GLU A 77 -1.62 -5.01 9.13
CA GLU A 77 -1.60 -5.20 10.59
C GLU A 77 -0.59 -6.28 10.99
N ILE A 78 -0.51 -7.39 10.23
CA ILE A 78 0.52 -8.42 10.41
C ILE A 78 1.92 -7.80 10.22
N VAL A 79 2.14 -7.07 9.12
CA VAL A 79 3.43 -6.38 8.88
C VAL A 79 3.79 -5.44 10.03
N CYS A 80 2.84 -4.66 10.54
CA CYS A 80 3.10 -3.77 11.67
C CYS A 80 3.53 -4.54 12.92
N ARG A 81 2.84 -5.65 13.23
CA ARG A 81 3.14 -6.47 14.40
C ARG A 81 4.51 -7.15 14.29
N GLU A 82 4.79 -7.82 13.17
CA GLU A 82 6.05 -8.57 12.96
C GLU A 82 7.28 -7.65 13.04
N PHE A 83 7.16 -6.41 12.58
CA PHE A 83 8.27 -5.45 12.55
C PHE A 83 8.18 -4.36 13.63
N SER A 84 7.24 -4.49 14.58
CA SER A 84 6.99 -3.49 15.64
C SER A 84 6.84 -2.06 15.11
N LEU A 85 6.17 -1.89 13.96
CA LEU A 85 5.93 -0.62 13.32
C LEU A 85 4.60 -0.03 13.76
N TYR A 86 4.55 1.30 13.87
CA TYR A 86 3.28 1.99 14.04
C TYR A 86 2.52 2.07 12.69
N PRO A 87 1.21 1.74 12.66
CA PRO A 87 0.40 1.75 11.44
C PRO A 87 0.44 3.05 10.64
N ASP A 88 0.45 4.19 11.31
CA ASP A 88 0.50 5.53 10.68
C ASP A 88 1.87 5.88 10.07
N ILE A 89 2.96 5.24 10.52
CA ILE A 89 4.29 5.36 9.91
C ILE A 89 4.32 4.50 8.65
N LEU A 90 3.84 3.26 8.73
CA LEU A 90 3.77 2.38 7.58
C LEU A 90 2.85 2.96 6.49
N ASP A 91 1.69 3.49 6.87
CA ASP A 91 0.76 4.19 5.97
C ASP A 91 1.46 5.33 5.21
N ASP A 92 2.25 6.15 5.90
CA ASP A 92 2.97 7.26 5.26
C ASP A 92 3.94 6.80 4.20
N ILE A 93 4.73 5.78 4.51
CA ILE A 93 5.74 5.25 3.59
C ILE A 93 5.02 4.62 2.39
N LEU A 94 4.08 3.72 2.63
CA LEU A 94 3.34 3.03 1.57
C LEU A 94 2.58 4.01 0.69
N TRP A 95 1.89 5.00 1.27
CA TRP A 95 1.10 5.94 0.51
C TRP A 95 1.97 6.92 -0.30
N SER A 96 3.06 7.43 0.29
CA SER A 96 3.96 8.39 -0.38
C SER A 96 4.60 7.78 -1.62
N TYR A 97 5.14 6.56 -1.51
CA TYR A 97 5.75 5.88 -2.65
C TYR A 97 4.70 5.24 -3.57
N GLY A 98 3.66 4.64 -2.98
CA GLY A 98 2.57 3.96 -3.67
C GLY A 98 1.83 4.82 -4.67
N ARG A 99 1.57 6.08 -4.30
CA ARG A 99 0.87 7.04 -5.16
C ARG A 99 1.69 7.38 -6.39
N GLU A 100 2.98 7.63 -6.23
CA GLU A 100 3.86 7.96 -7.35
C GLU A 100 3.99 6.80 -8.33
N VAL A 101 4.07 5.56 -7.82
CA VAL A 101 4.18 4.37 -8.66
C VAL A 101 2.86 3.90 -9.27
N LYS A 102 1.71 4.44 -8.83
CA LYS A 102 0.39 3.99 -9.29
C LYS A 102 0.23 4.18 -10.80
N ASN A 103 0.80 5.26 -11.34
CA ASN A 103 0.62 5.66 -12.74
C ASN A 103 1.78 5.22 -13.65
N LEU A 104 2.85 4.65 -13.08
CA LEU A 104 4.02 4.27 -13.88
C LEU A 104 3.70 3.08 -14.80
N GLN A 105 4.01 3.25 -16.08
CA GLN A 105 3.97 2.20 -17.10
C GLN A 105 5.26 1.35 -17.04
N VAL A 106 5.69 0.98 -15.83
CA VAL A 106 6.46 -0.25 -15.56
C VAL A 106 7.78 -0.40 -16.32
N ASP A 107 8.44 0.70 -16.70
CA ASP A 107 9.88 0.63 -16.98
C ASP A 107 10.65 0.89 -15.69
N VAL A 108 11.66 0.07 -15.40
CA VAL A 108 12.53 0.22 -14.23
C VAL A 108 13.37 1.49 -14.33
N SER A 109 13.57 2.00 -15.54
CA SER A 109 14.16 3.32 -15.76
C SER A 109 13.34 4.44 -15.10
N GLU A 110 12.00 4.35 -15.12
CA GLU A 110 11.10 5.32 -14.48
C GLU A 110 11.19 5.24 -12.95
N ILE A 111 11.36 4.03 -12.40
CA ILE A 111 11.50 3.82 -10.94
C ILE A 111 12.76 4.50 -10.41
N ARG A 112 13.86 4.48 -11.16
CA ARG A 112 15.12 5.14 -10.75
C ARG A 112 14.99 6.66 -10.65
N ASN A 113 14.02 7.24 -11.35
CA ASN A 113 13.79 8.68 -11.40
C ASN A 113 12.66 9.14 -10.46
N LEU A 114 12.01 8.22 -9.74
CA LEU A 114 11.03 8.56 -8.72
C LEU A 114 11.67 9.44 -7.66
N LYS A 115 11.03 10.59 -7.42
CA LYS A 115 11.39 11.49 -6.32
C LYS A 115 10.19 11.67 -5.42
N THR A 116 10.38 11.38 -4.14
CA THR A 116 9.39 11.69 -3.10
C THR A 116 9.98 12.63 -2.05
N SER A 117 9.12 13.31 -1.30
CA SER A 117 9.52 14.17 -0.18
C SER A 117 10.24 13.40 0.95
N LEU A 118 10.21 12.06 0.94
CA LEU A 118 10.87 11.22 1.93
C LEU A 118 12.31 10.86 1.54
N ASP A 119 12.69 10.99 0.27
CA ASP A 119 13.96 10.45 -0.25
C ASP A 119 15.19 11.10 0.39
N GLU A 120 15.13 12.40 0.66
CA GLU A 120 16.18 13.16 1.33
C GLU A 120 16.45 12.65 2.75
N ARG A 121 15.42 12.06 3.39
CA ARG A 121 15.49 11.55 4.76
C ARG A 121 15.99 10.10 4.82
N ILE A 122 16.04 9.40 3.69
CA ILE A 122 16.49 8.00 3.62
C ILE A 122 17.97 7.94 3.25
N LYS A 123 18.79 7.61 4.25
CA LYS A 123 20.24 7.41 4.11
C LYS A 123 20.58 6.13 3.32
N ASN A 124 19.84 5.04 3.55
CA ASN A 124 20.09 3.76 2.91
C ASN A 124 19.42 3.68 1.53
N LYS A 125 20.14 4.10 0.48
CA LYS A 125 19.64 4.10 -0.90
C LYS A 125 19.40 2.70 -1.46
N LYS A 126 20.10 1.69 -0.96
CA LYS A 126 19.87 0.29 -1.36
C LYS A 126 18.50 -0.19 -0.86
N ALA A 127 18.20 0.02 0.42
CA ALA A 127 16.90 -0.33 1.00
C ALA A 127 15.75 0.41 0.33
N LEU A 128 15.93 1.69 -0.01
CA LEU A 128 14.96 2.46 -0.78
C LEU A 128 14.68 1.81 -2.15
N ARG A 129 15.73 1.40 -2.88
CA ARG A 129 15.57 0.72 -4.17
C ARG A 129 14.83 -0.60 -4.04
N GLU A 130 15.18 -1.42 -3.06
CA GLU A 130 14.50 -2.71 -2.81
C GLU A 130 13.02 -2.48 -2.44
N PHE A 131 12.74 -1.45 -1.65
CA PHE A 131 11.38 -1.06 -1.31
C PHE A 131 10.58 -0.60 -2.53
N LEU A 132 11.17 0.21 -3.42
CA LEU A 132 10.50 0.64 -4.65
C LEU A 132 10.18 -0.55 -5.58
N LEU A 133 11.09 -1.52 -5.72
CA LEU A 133 10.83 -2.76 -6.45
C LEU A 133 9.67 -3.54 -5.82
N PHE A 134 9.64 -3.64 -4.48
CA PHE A 134 8.55 -4.26 -3.74
C PHE A 134 7.19 -3.58 -3.99
N VAL A 135 7.10 -2.25 -3.84
CA VAL A 135 5.83 -1.49 -4.00
C VAL A 135 5.33 -1.56 -5.45
N THR A 136 6.23 -1.67 -6.42
CA THR A 136 5.90 -1.82 -7.85
C THR A 136 5.57 -3.25 -8.25
N GLY A 137 5.84 -4.23 -7.38
CA GLY A 137 5.62 -5.65 -7.65
C GLY A 137 6.61 -6.25 -8.64
N MET A 138 7.81 -5.65 -8.75
CA MET A 138 8.89 -6.12 -9.61
C MET A 138 9.88 -6.96 -8.80
N ASP A 139 10.32 -8.07 -9.37
CA ASP A 139 11.48 -8.79 -8.86
C ASP A 139 12.80 -8.05 -9.23
N ILE A 140 13.93 -8.47 -8.66
CA ILE A 140 15.28 -7.96 -8.96
C ILE A 140 15.62 -8.09 -10.47
N LYS A 141 14.97 -9.03 -11.16
CA LYS A 141 15.04 -9.24 -12.61
C LYS A 141 14.00 -8.45 -13.41
N GLU A 142 13.34 -7.47 -12.78
CA GLU A 142 12.46 -6.49 -13.42
C GLU A 142 11.19 -7.09 -14.06
N LYS A 143 10.81 -8.32 -13.66
CA LYS A 143 9.56 -8.97 -14.07
C LYS A 143 8.49 -8.76 -13.01
N SER A 144 7.32 -8.25 -13.43
CA SER A 144 6.15 -8.16 -12.56
C SER A 144 5.58 -9.56 -12.33
N ARG A 145 5.57 -10.03 -11.08
CA ARG A 145 5.08 -11.38 -10.75
C ARG A 145 3.60 -11.42 -10.37
N PHE A 146 2.99 -10.28 -10.07
CA PHE A 146 1.67 -10.21 -9.46
C PHE A 146 0.75 -9.17 -10.10
N TYR A 147 -0.54 -9.22 -9.76
CA TYR A 147 -1.61 -8.50 -10.44
C TYR A 147 -1.48 -6.98 -10.31
N ARG A 148 -1.71 -6.27 -11.42
CA ARG A 148 -1.95 -4.82 -11.44
C ARG A 148 -3.44 -4.56 -11.52
N PRO A 149 -4.15 -4.46 -10.38
CA PRO A 149 -5.58 -4.17 -10.40
C PRO A 149 -5.81 -2.79 -10.99
N LEU A 150 -6.82 -2.66 -11.86
CA LEU A 150 -7.34 -1.37 -12.25
C LEU A 150 -8.60 -1.11 -11.43
N PHE A 151 -8.46 -0.21 -10.47
CA PHE A 151 -9.59 0.22 -9.66
C PHE A 151 -10.29 1.38 -10.37
N PRO A 152 -11.64 1.39 -10.43
CA PRO A 152 -12.39 2.53 -10.92
C PRO A 152 -11.98 3.81 -10.18
N GLU A 153 -11.99 4.95 -10.88
CA GLU A 153 -11.74 6.25 -10.24
C GLU A 153 -12.76 6.52 -9.12
N THR A 154 -13.96 5.94 -9.14
CA THR A 154 -14.98 6.20 -8.12
C THR A 154 -14.68 5.59 -6.74
N TRP A 155 -13.65 4.75 -6.58
CA TRP A 155 -13.31 4.09 -5.31
C TRP A 155 -12.29 4.87 -4.46
N TYR A 156 -12.48 6.19 -4.35
CA TYR A 156 -11.65 7.09 -3.51
C TYR A 156 -12.03 7.08 -2.01
N PHE A 157 -12.89 6.18 -1.54
CA PHE A 157 -13.46 6.24 -0.19
C PHE A 157 -13.14 5.01 0.68
#